data_AF-A0A7X8ZSJ0-F1
#
_entry.id   AF-A0A7X8ZSJ0-F1
#
_cell.length_a   1.000
_cell.length_b   1.000
_cell.length_c   1.000
_cell.angle_alpha   90.00
_cell.angle_beta   90.00
_cell.angle_gamma   90.00
#
_symmetry.space_group_name_H-M   'P 1'
#
loop_
_entity.id
_entity.type
_entity.pdbx_description
1 polymer ?
#
loop_
_entity_poly.entity_id
_entity_poly.type
_entity_poly.pdbx_seq_one_letter_code
_entity_poly.pdbx_strand_id
1 'polypeptide(L)'
;MYVYRHYNERTNEFTNYCYDPKEHGDSEEWLLVLSKMDKEEELRERYNKENADYRFQNAQSRYSANPDDFDVPPIDCLPDSSEDIFDQAFPEDKPECLEELQVRKIIDQNLTKAQQNLVFDRYGAGLKLEDIRLKEIARTGVPVTQQAFTNRINRIKNKIRKLIGPVMES
;
A
#
# COMPACT_ATOMS: atom_id res chain seq x y z
N MET A 1 3.36 39.17 -10.64
CA MET A 1 4.80 39.50 -10.63
C MET A 1 5.58 38.30 -10.13
N TYR A 2 6.31 37.64 -11.02
CA TYR A 2 7.18 36.51 -10.73
C TYR A 2 8.62 37.00 -10.60
N VAL A 3 9.37 36.48 -9.64
CA VAL A 3 10.77 36.82 -9.45
C VAL A 3 11.60 35.58 -9.71
N TYR A 4 12.51 35.63 -10.68
CA TYR A 4 13.43 34.53 -10.95
C TYR A 4 14.88 34.98 -10.79
N ARG A 5 15.71 34.04 -10.33
CA ARG A 5 17.14 34.24 -10.15
C ARG A 5 17.87 33.75 -11.39
N HIS A 6 18.60 34.66 -12.02
CA HIS A 6 19.51 34.29 -13.09
C HIS A 6 20.94 34.34 -12.54
N TYR A 7 21.70 33.29 -12.82
CA TYR A 7 23.10 33.23 -12.47
C TYR A 7 23.94 33.82 -13.60
N ASN A 8 24.69 34.89 -13.31
CA ASN A 8 25.60 35.46 -14.29
C ASN A 8 26.96 34.78 -14.15
N GLU A 9 27.28 33.88 -15.09
CA GLU A 9 28.54 33.15 -15.12
C GLU A 9 29.78 34.05 -15.20
N ARG A 10 29.62 35.28 -15.71
CA ARG A 10 30.72 36.23 -15.92
C ARG A 10 31.06 37.03 -14.67
N THR A 11 30.09 37.31 -13.82
CA THR A 11 30.28 38.03 -12.55
C THR A 11 30.21 37.11 -11.33
N ASN A 12 29.85 35.84 -11.54
CA ASN A 12 29.69 34.82 -10.50
C ASN A 12 28.68 35.23 -9.41
N GLU A 13 27.67 36.00 -9.81
CA GLU A 13 26.66 36.59 -8.95
C GLU A 13 25.24 36.24 -9.43
N PHE A 14 24.30 36.18 -8.48
CA PHE A 14 22.89 36.00 -8.77
C PHE A 14 22.20 37.36 -8.89
N THR A 15 21.53 37.60 -10.02
CA THR A 15 20.66 38.76 -10.21
C THR A 15 19.20 38.32 -10.20
N ASN A 16 18.37 39.08 -9.47
CA ASN A 16 16.92 38.86 -9.42
C ASN A 16 16.26 39.66 -10.55
N TYR A 17 15.41 39.01 -11.33
CA TYR A 17 14.58 39.64 -12.35
C TYR A 17 13.11 39.52 -11.98
N CYS A 18 12.38 40.63 -12.07
CA CYS A 18 10.93 40.65 -11.90
C CYS A 18 10.25 40.59 -13.28
N TYR A 19 9.28 39.70 -13.43
CA TYR A 19 8.49 39.50 -14.63
C TYR A 19 7.00 39.67 -14.32
N ASP A 20 6.31 40.56 -15.02
CA ASP A 20 4.85 40.63 -14.98
C ASP A 20 4.24 40.13 -16.29
N PRO A 21 3.65 38.92 -16.29
CA PRO A 21 3.05 38.35 -17.50
C PRO A 21 1.90 39.18 -18.07
N LYS A 22 1.24 40.00 -17.24
CA LYS A 22 0.12 40.86 -17.68
C LYS A 22 0.59 42.07 -18.47
N GLU A 23 1.79 42.59 -18.18
CA GLU A 23 2.36 43.75 -18.88
C GLU A 23 3.01 43.36 -20.22
N HIS A 24 3.45 42.11 -20.36
CA HIS A 24 4.13 41.62 -21.57
C HIS A 24 3.20 40.97 -22.61
N GLY A 25 1.90 40.87 -22.34
CA GLY A 25 0.91 40.35 -23.30
C GLY A 25 1.01 38.84 -23.53
N ASP A 26 1.41 38.09 -22.50
CA ASP A 26 1.62 36.64 -22.60
C ASP A 26 0.35 35.86 -22.87
N SER A 27 0.51 34.68 -23.47
CA SER A 27 -0.61 33.77 -23.73
C SER A 27 -1.25 33.29 -22.42
N GLU A 28 -2.58 33.17 -22.43
CA GLU A 28 -3.40 32.69 -21.32
C GLU A 28 -2.92 31.33 -20.75
N GLU A 29 -2.29 30.52 -21.59
CA GLU A 29 -1.67 29.25 -21.21
C GLU A 29 -0.54 29.41 -20.19
N TRP A 30 0.33 30.42 -20.35
CA TRP A 30 1.42 30.69 -19.40
C TRP A 30 0.88 31.16 -18.05
N LEU A 31 -0.17 31.97 -18.06
CA LEU A 31 -0.86 32.40 -16.83
C LEU A 31 -1.48 31.22 -16.08
N LEU A 32 -2.08 30.26 -16.81
CA LEU A 32 -2.65 29.05 -16.22
C LEU A 32 -1.55 28.14 -15.63
N VAL A 33 -0.42 27.97 -16.32
CA VAL A 33 0.72 27.19 -15.83
C VAL A 33 1.29 27.79 -14.55
N LEU A 34 1.53 29.10 -14.55
CA LEU A 34 2.09 29.80 -13.40
C LEU A 34 1.13 29.77 -12.20
N SER A 35 -0.17 30.01 -12.43
CA SER A 35 -1.20 29.90 -11.39
C SER A 35 -1.27 28.50 -10.76
N LYS A 36 -1.06 27.46 -11.57
CA LYS A 36 -1.00 26.08 -11.08
C LYS A 36 0.23 25.85 -10.20
N MET A 37 1.40 26.36 -10.62
CA MET A 37 2.64 26.24 -9.84
C MET A 37 2.52 26.93 -8.48
N ASP A 38 1.98 28.15 -8.45
CA ASP A 38 1.75 28.90 -7.20
C ASP A 38 0.84 28.10 -6.25
N LYS A 39 -0.25 27.54 -6.79
CA LYS A 39 -1.17 26.71 -6.02
C LYS A 39 -0.50 25.43 -5.49
N GLU A 40 0.33 24.78 -6.31
CA GLU A 40 1.09 23.59 -5.91
C GLU A 40 2.08 23.92 -4.77
N GLU A 41 2.74 25.07 -4.83
CA GLU A 41 3.63 25.56 -3.78
C GLU A 41 2.87 25.88 -2.49
N GLU A 42 1.77 26.61 -2.56
CA GLU A 42 0.89 26.88 -1.41
C GLU A 42 0.40 25.59 -0.73
N LEU A 43 -0.03 24.61 -1.53
CA LEU A 43 -0.42 23.29 -1.03
C LEU A 43 0.73 22.60 -0.31
N ARG A 44 1.92 22.62 -0.92
CA ARG A 44 3.11 22.00 -0.34
C ARG A 44 3.51 22.68 0.97
N GLU A 45 3.53 24.00 1.04
CA GLU A 45 3.81 24.74 2.26
C GLU A 45 2.79 24.43 3.36
N ARG A 46 1.49 24.37 3.00
CA ARG A 46 0.43 24.02 3.95
C ARG A 46 0.63 22.61 4.49
N TYR A 47 0.86 21.61 3.63
CA TYR A 47 1.11 20.23 4.07
C TYR A 47 2.37 20.12 4.92
N ASN A 48 3.45 20.82 4.55
CA ASN A 48 4.67 20.85 5.34
C ASN A 48 4.41 21.44 6.73
N LYS A 49 3.63 22.51 6.83
CA LYS A 49 3.29 23.16 8.10
C LYS A 49 2.35 22.33 8.96
N GLU A 50 1.35 21.69 8.36
CA GLU A 50 0.38 20.83 9.03
C GLU A 50 1.02 19.54 9.57
N ASN A 51 1.96 18.96 8.81
CA ASN A 51 2.65 17.71 9.17
C ASN A 51 4.01 17.93 9.83
N ALA A 52 4.43 19.18 10.07
CA ALA A 52 5.70 19.47 10.73
C ALA A 52 5.66 19.01 12.19
N ASP A 53 6.54 18.07 12.53
CA ASP A 53 6.85 17.79 13.93
C ASP A 53 7.79 18.87 14.49
N TYR A 54 7.19 19.92 15.06
CA TYR A 54 7.93 21.01 15.69
C TYR A 54 8.81 20.53 16.86
N ARG A 55 8.46 19.43 17.54
CA ARG A 55 9.30 18.90 18.62
C ARG A 55 10.60 18.36 18.04
N PHE A 56 10.49 17.58 16.97
CA PHE A 56 11.65 17.07 16.23
C PHE A 56 12.50 18.21 15.65
N GLN A 57 11.90 19.18 14.94
CA GLN A 57 12.64 20.30 14.33
C GLN A 57 13.40 21.14 15.37
N ASN A 58 12.79 21.40 16.52
CA ASN A 58 13.44 22.11 17.62
C ASN A 58 14.58 21.30 18.23
N ALA A 59 14.40 20.00 18.42
CA ALA A 59 15.45 19.10 18.90
C ALA A 59 16.62 19.05 17.89
N GLN A 60 16.33 18.91 16.60
CA GLN A 60 17.33 18.90 15.53
C GLN A 60 18.10 20.22 15.42
N SER A 61 17.41 21.35 15.59
CA SER A 61 18.03 22.69 15.60
C SER A 61 18.98 22.86 16.79
N ARG A 62 18.57 22.40 17.98
CA ARG A 62 19.41 22.42 19.19
C ARG A 62 20.62 21.49 19.06
N TYR A 63 20.42 20.28 18.54
CA TYR A 63 21.50 19.33 18.26
C TYR A 63 22.52 19.90 17.26
N SER A 64 22.06 20.57 16.20
CA SER A 64 22.94 21.20 15.21
C SER A 64 23.77 22.35 15.79
N ALA A 65 23.23 23.05 16.81
CA ALA A 65 23.95 24.13 17.49
C ALA A 65 24.96 23.58 18.50
N ASN A 66 24.54 22.62 19.34
CA ASN A 66 25.37 21.97 20.36
C ASN A 66 25.07 20.46 20.40
N PRO A 67 25.88 19.63 19.72
CA PRO A 67 25.69 18.18 19.73
C PRO A 67 25.87 17.55 21.11
N ASP A 68 26.78 18.11 21.94
CA ASP A 68 27.14 17.57 23.26
C ASP A 68 26.02 17.64 24.31
N ASP A 69 24.97 18.45 24.07
CA ASP A 69 23.80 18.54 24.95
C ASP A 69 22.84 17.33 24.81
N PHE A 70 23.15 16.40 23.90
CA PHE A 70 22.31 15.25 23.57
C PHE A 70 23.12 13.95 23.63
N ASP A 71 22.60 12.96 24.35
CA ASP A 71 23.22 11.63 24.42
C ASP A 71 23.17 10.90 23.06
N VAL A 72 22.11 11.15 22.27
CA VAL A 72 21.83 10.50 20.99
C VAL A 72 21.21 11.53 20.03
N PRO A 73 21.52 11.50 18.71
CA PRO A 73 20.88 12.37 17.74
C PRO A 73 19.34 12.31 17.78
N PRO A 74 18.64 13.45 17.63
CA PRO A 74 17.17 13.50 17.66
C PRO A 74 16.48 12.55 16.66
N ILE A 75 17.15 12.19 15.56
CA ILE A 75 16.64 11.26 14.54
C ILE A 75 16.56 9.82 15.04
N ASP A 76 17.47 9.42 15.91
CA ASP A 76 17.50 8.06 16.48
C ASP A 76 16.53 7.93 17.67
N CYS A 77 16.04 9.06 18.19
CA CYS A 77 15.00 9.12 19.22
C CYS A 77 13.57 8.99 18.66
N LEU A 78 13.41 8.86 17.33
CA LEU A 78 12.11 8.59 16.74
C LEU A 78 11.61 7.21 17.21
N PRO A 79 10.32 7.07 17.54
CA PRO A 79 9.77 5.91 18.23
C PRO A 79 9.89 4.59 17.45
N ASP A 80 10.37 4.63 16.22
CA ASP A 80 10.64 3.43 15.43
C ASP A 80 11.75 3.66 14.39
N SER A 81 13.00 3.55 14.83
CA SER A 81 14.16 3.49 13.92
C SER A 81 14.53 2.05 13.54
N SER A 82 13.82 1.06 14.10
CA SER A 82 14.14 -0.36 14.02
C SER A 82 13.23 -1.18 13.10
N GLU A 83 12.00 -0.75 12.88
CA GLU A 83 11.15 -1.37 11.87
C GLU A 83 11.54 -0.80 10.49
N ASP A 84 11.93 -1.69 9.58
CA ASP A 84 12.09 -1.31 8.18
C ASP A 84 10.73 -0.81 7.70
N ILE A 85 10.70 0.41 7.14
CA ILE A 85 9.49 0.98 6.55
C ILE A 85 8.91 0.00 5.51
N PHE A 86 9.78 -0.79 4.86
CA PHE A 86 9.34 -1.86 3.97
C PHE A 86 8.63 -3.00 4.70
N ASP A 87 9.09 -3.44 5.87
CA ASP A 87 8.41 -4.49 6.64
C ASP A 87 7.06 -4.00 7.18
N GLN A 88 6.94 -2.71 7.50
CA GLN A 88 5.69 -2.13 7.98
C GLN A 88 4.69 -1.86 6.84
N ALA A 89 5.17 -1.42 5.68
CA ALA A 89 4.34 -1.16 4.49
C ALA A 89 4.04 -2.44 3.68
N PHE A 90 4.93 -3.42 3.76
CA PHE A 90 4.89 -4.72 3.09
C PHE A 90 5.25 -5.81 4.10
N PRO A 91 4.40 -6.07 5.09
CA PRO A 91 4.64 -7.18 6.02
C PRO A 91 4.84 -8.46 5.19
N GLU A 92 5.99 -9.12 5.39
CA GLU A 92 6.21 -10.44 4.81
C GLU A 92 5.00 -11.32 5.15
N ASP A 93 4.60 -12.18 4.20
CA ASP A 93 3.48 -13.09 4.39
C ASP A 93 3.64 -13.78 5.75
N LYS A 94 2.66 -13.55 6.64
CA LYS A 94 2.66 -14.08 8.00
C LYS A 94 3.04 -15.56 7.94
N PRO A 95 4.05 -16.01 8.72
CA PRO A 95 4.43 -17.42 8.71
C PRO A 95 3.19 -18.27 9.02
N GLU A 96 2.91 -19.25 8.16
CA GLU A 96 1.73 -20.11 8.26
C GLU A 96 1.60 -20.64 9.69
N CYS A 97 0.45 -20.44 10.32
CA CYS A 97 0.25 -20.95 11.67
C CYS A 97 0.14 -22.49 11.64
N LEU A 98 0.38 -23.14 12.79
CA LEU A 98 0.33 -24.60 12.88
C LEU A 98 -1.02 -25.19 12.39
N GLU A 99 -2.11 -24.47 12.66
CA GLU A 99 -3.46 -24.84 12.24
C GLU A 99 -3.60 -24.80 10.70
N GLU A 100 -3.09 -23.77 10.04
CA GLU A 100 -3.10 -23.63 8.57
C GLU A 100 -2.32 -24.78 7.91
N LEU A 101 -1.15 -25.12 8.46
CA LEU A 101 -0.36 -26.26 8.00
C LEU A 101 -1.11 -27.59 8.11
N GLN A 102 -1.85 -27.80 9.21
CA GLN A 102 -2.65 -29.00 9.42
C GLN A 102 -3.84 -29.05 8.44
N VAL A 103 -4.55 -27.94 8.26
CA VAL A 103 -5.65 -27.85 7.30
C VAL A 103 -5.16 -28.12 5.87
N ARG A 104 -4.01 -27.56 5.48
CA ARG A 104 -3.39 -27.82 4.18
C ARG A 104 -3.06 -29.30 3.99
N LYS A 105 -2.40 -29.93 4.99
CA LYS A 105 -2.13 -31.38 4.96
C LYS A 105 -3.40 -32.22 4.79
N ILE A 106 -4.47 -31.87 5.52
CA ILE A 106 -5.76 -32.56 5.41
C ILE A 106 -6.32 -32.44 4.00
N ILE A 107 -6.29 -31.24 3.42
CA ILE A 107 -6.76 -30.97 2.05
C ILE A 107 -5.93 -31.77 1.04
N ASP A 108 -4.61 -31.73 1.14
CA ASP A 108 -3.71 -32.38 0.19
C ASP A 108 -3.83 -33.91 0.20
N GLN A 109 -4.02 -34.50 1.38
CA GLN A 109 -4.09 -35.95 1.54
C GLN A 109 -5.50 -36.52 1.30
N ASN A 110 -6.56 -35.77 1.60
CA ASN A 110 -7.92 -36.31 1.65
C ASN A 110 -8.85 -35.84 0.53
N LEU A 111 -8.48 -34.80 -0.22
CA LEU A 111 -9.27 -34.31 -1.35
C LEU A 111 -8.61 -34.66 -2.67
N THR A 112 -9.42 -34.90 -3.70
CA THR A 112 -8.90 -35.04 -5.07
C THR A 112 -8.47 -33.69 -5.63
N LYS A 113 -7.58 -33.65 -6.64
CA LYS A 113 -7.16 -32.39 -7.30
C LYS A 113 -8.34 -31.51 -7.74
N ALA A 114 -9.42 -32.12 -8.24
CA ALA A 114 -10.63 -31.38 -8.63
C ALA A 114 -11.37 -30.77 -7.42
N GLN A 115 -11.33 -31.42 -6.26
CA GLN A 115 -11.91 -30.89 -5.02
C GLN A 115 -11.00 -29.82 -4.41
N GLN A 116 -9.67 -29.99 -4.47
CA GLN A 116 -8.69 -28.99 -4.03
C GLN A 116 -8.84 -27.69 -4.83
N ASN A 117 -8.88 -27.78 -6.17
CA ASN A 117 -9.09 -26.62 -7.02
C ASN A 117 -10.41 -25.91 -6.69
N LEU A 118 -11.49 -26.66 -6.43
CA LEU A 118 -12.78 -26.08 -6.07
C LEU A 118 -12.75 -25.37 -4.71
N VAL A 119 -12.01 -25.92 -3.73
CA VAL A 119 -11.79 -25.29 -2.43
C VAL A 119 -10.93 -24.03 -2.59
N PHE A 120 -9.87 -24.08 -3.40
CA PHE A 120 -9.02 -22.94 -3.70
C PHE A 120 -9.79 -21.82 -4.42
N ASP A 121 -10.55 -22.13 -5.48
CA ASP A 121 -11.34 -21.14 -6.20
C ASP A 121 -12.31 -20.40 -5.27
N ARG A 122 -12.91 -21.13 -4.32
CA ARG A 122 -13.88 -20.56 -3.37
C ARG A 122 -13.23 -19.78 -2.22
N TYR A 123 -12.23 -20.36 -1.57
CA TYR A 123 -11.68 -19.85 -0.30
C TYR A 123 -10.31 -19.21 -0.44
N GLY A 124 -9.48 -19.64 -1.40
CA GLY A 124 -8.17 -19.05 -1.69
C GLY A 124 -8.27 -17.85 -2.63
N ALA A 125 -8.94 -18.02 -3.78
CA ALA A 125 -9.16 -16.95 -4.76
C ALA A 125 -10.40 -16.08 -4.47
N GLY A 126 -11.22 -16.46 -3.48
CA GLY A 126 -12.39 -15.68 -3.04
C GLY A 126 -13.53 -15.57 -4.07
N LEU A 127 -13.61 -16.47 -5.06
CA LEU A 127 -14.62 -16.38 -6.12
C LEU A 127 -16.04 -16.69 -5.60
N LYS A 128 -17.04 -16.05 -6.22
CA LYS A 128 -18.45 -16.35 -5.94
C LYS A 128 -18.82 -17.72 -6.49
N LEU A 129 -19.70 -18.44 -5.81
CA LEU A 129 -20.17 -19.78 -6.22
C LEU A 129 -20.70 -19.78 -7.66
N GLU A 130 -21.40 -18.71 -8.02
CA GLU A 130 -22.00 -18.56 -9.34
C GLU A 130 -20.94 -18.43 -10.43
N ASP A 131 -19.88 -17.65 -10.17
CA ASP A 131 -18.79 -17.45 -11.12
C ASP A 131 -18.02 -18.75 -11.36
N ILE A 132 -17.78 -19.54 -10.30
CA ILE A 132 -17.12 -20.85 -10.40
C ILE A 132 -18.01 -21.83 -11.18
N ARG A 133 -19.32 -21.84 -10.90
CA ARG A 133 -20.29 -22.68 -11.62
C ARG A 133 -20.31 -22.35 -13.12
N LEU A 134 -20.38 -21.07 -13.48
CA LEU A 134 -20.38 -20.63 -14.87
C LEU A 134 -19.06 -20.97 -15.58
N LYS A 135 -17.91 -20.78 -14.91
CA LYS A 135 -16.60 -21.22 -15.44
C LYS A 135 -16.54 -22.73 -15.67
N GLU A 136 -17.09 -23.54 -14.76
CA GLU A 136 -17.13 -25.00 -14.93
C GLU A 136 -18.04 -25.40 -16.10
N ILE A 137 -19.20 -24.76 -16.25
CA ILE A 137 -20.11 -25.00 -17.39
C ILE A 137 -19.44 -24.60 -18.70
N ALA A 138 -18.76 -23.44 -18.75
CA ALA A 138 -18.03 -23.01 -19.94
C ALA A 138 -16.91 -23.99 -20.32
N ARG A 139 -16.22 -24.56 -19.34
CA ARG A 139 -15.13 -25.53 -19.57
C ARG A 139 -15.62 -26.92 -19.98
N THR A 140 -16.70 -27.41 -19.36
CA THR A 140 -17.16 -28.80 -19.51
C THR A 140 -18.34 -28.95 -20.47
N GLY A 141 -19.05 -27.86 -20.77
CA GLY A 141 -20.28 -27.86 -21.55
C GLY A 141 -21.49 -28.47 -20.82
N VAL A 142 -21.32 -28.96 -19.58
CA VAL A 142 -22.38 -29.65 -18.84
C VAL A 142 -23.15 -28.65 -17.97
N PRO A 143 -24.48 -28.52 -18.15
CA PRO A 143 -25.28 -27.64 -17.31
C PRO A 143 -25.38 -28.20 -15.89
N VAL A 144 -24.91 -27.42 -14.90
CA VAL A 144 -25.02 -27.77 -13.48
C VAL A 144 -25.92 -26.75 -12.80
N THR A 145 -26.94 -27.20 -12.05
CA THR A 145 -27.81 -26.29 -11.30
C THR A 145 -27.09 -25.68 -10.10
N GLN A 146 -27.49 -24.47 -9.71
CA GLN A 146 -26.90 -23.77 -8.55
C GLN A 146 -27.03 -24.58 -7.25
N GLN A 147 -28.17 -25.25 -7.06
CA GLN A 147 -28.42 -26.11 -5.91
C GLN A 147 -27.48 -27.34 -5.88
N ALA A 148 -27.29 -28.00 -7.02
CA ALA A 148 -26.38 -29.14 -7.13
C ALA A 148 -24.93 -28.72 -6.83
N PHE A 149 -24.52 -27.55 -7.33
CA PHE A 149 -23.19 -26.99 -7.09
C PHE A 149 -22.96 -26.64 -5.61
N THR A 150 -23.95 -26.01 -4.97
CA THR A 150 -23.94 -25.69 -3.55
C THR A 150 -23.87 -26.95 -2.69
N ASN A 151 -24.66 -27.97 -3.03
CA ASN A 151 -24.61 -29.26 -2.35
C ASN A 151 -23.24 -29.94 -2.48
N ARG A 152 -22.59 -29.86 -3.65
CA ARG A 152 -21.24 -30.40 -3.85
C ARG A 152 -20.22 -29.76 -2.92
N ILE A 153 -20.23 -28.43 -2.80
CA ILE A 153 -19.32 -27.70 -1.90
C ILE A 153 -19.64 -28.00 -0.44
N ASN A 154 -20.92 -28.08 -0.07
CA ASN A 154 -21.32 -28.45 1.29
C ASN A 154 -20.85 -29.86 1.68
N ARG A 155 -20.86 -30.83 0.75
CA ARG A 155 -20.29 -32.16 1.01
C ARG A 155 -18.79 -32.09 1.28
N ILE A 156 -18.04 -31.30 0.51
CA ILE A 156 -16.60 -31.12 0.71
C ILE A 156 -16.33 -30.43 2.05
N LYS A 157 -17.05 -29.36 2.37
CA LYS A 157 -16.96 -28.65 3.65
C LYS A 157 -17.24 -29.59 4.83
N ASN A 158 -18.26 -30.43 4.72
CA ASN A 158 -18.60 -31.40 5.77
C ASN A 158 -17.52 -32.48 5.92
N LYS A 159 -16.88 -32.90 4.81
CA LYS A 159 -15.74 -33.83 4.85
C LYS A 159 -14.55 -33.20 5.57
N ILE A 160 -14.18 -31.98 5.19
CA ILE A 160 -13.09 -31.23 5.84
C ILE A 160 -13.38 -31.03 7.33
N ARG A 161 -14.60 -30.61 7.71
CA ARG A 161 -14.99 -30.43 9.13
C ARG A 161 -14.78 -31.71 9.95
N LYS A 162 -15.16 -32.88 9.42
CA LYS A 162 -14.98 -34.16 10.11
C LYS A 162 -13.52 -34.53 10.33
N LEU A 163 -12.63 -34.09 9.43
CA LEU A 163 -11.20 -34.37 9.51
C LEU A 163 -10.46 -33.37 10.41
N ILE A 164 -10.93 -32.12 10.48
CA ILE A 164 -10.36 -31.07 11.33
C ILE A 164 -10.75 -31.25 12.80
N GLY A 165 -12.01 -31.62 13.09
CA GLY A 165 -12.51 -31.73 14.47
C GLY A 165 -11.59 -32.49 15.44
N PRO A 166 -11.13 -33.71 15.10
CA PRO A 166 -10.20 -34.47 15.94
C PRO A 166 -8.83 -33.82 16.13
N VAL A 167 -8.36 -33.04 15.15
CA VAL A 167 -7.02 -32.44 15.12
C VAL A 167 -6.94 -31.16 15.97
N MET A 168 -8.04 -30.43 16.11
CA MET A 168 -8.12 -29.19 16.91
C MET A 168 -8.44 -29.43 18.39
N GLU A 169 -8.86 -30.64 18.77
CA GLU A 169 -9.11 -31.07 20.16
C GLU A 169 -7.90 -31.82 20.77
N SER A 170 -6.84 -32.01 19.98
CA SER A 170 -5.57 -32.66 20.37
C SER A 170 -4.52 -31.64 20.80
#